data_AF-A0A160N0D3-F1
#
_entry.id   AF-A0A160N0D3-F1
#
_cell.length_a   1.000
_cell.length_b   1.000
_cell.length_c   1.000
_cell.angle_alpha   90.00
_cell.angle_beta   90.00
_cell.angle_gamma   90.00
#
_symmetry.space_group_name_H-M   'P 1'
#
loop_
_entity.id
_entity.type
_entity.pdbx_description
1 polymer ?
#
loop_
_entity_poly.entity_id
_entity_poly.type
_entity_poly.pdbx_seq_one_letter_code
_entity_poly.pdbx_strand_id
1 'polypeptide(L)'
;MNRFELTAAPVDLAAQREALKHPGSGGFCAFEGWVRNNNEGREVSGLEYEAYTELAIAEGERILAEATERYGVLAASAVHRVGNLAIGDLAVWIGVSAPHRDEAFRACRYIIDEIKHRLPIWKKEHYLEGDHAWVACSHTERAHELEPPHTHGHHHHPHAVVPAKAGTQCLQAVTRESLDPSVRWGDEQKTFAPDYSRQVRLREVGEGGQRKLADARVLVIGAGGLGVPVISYLAGAGVGTLGIVDGDVLDASNLHRQVMYDARDIGQRKVDLAARRVARLNPTVEVVTYEQPLHAGDVAEVFAQYDLVVECTDDLASRYLANDAAVLTSTPLVLASVYQYEGQLQVVTAEPGEPCLRCLWPDPPAPALAGSCVESGVLGPVPGVLGTMQAMEALKLLLGLPQPADHALQLVNLLDGTSQRLPIDAGQGCALHGGCVAVARRALERAHAEGELERHFDRLDAAVQAGYAIVDVREPDEIDAVPLHVTSLRMPSGAISADTLRHLERPVLLVCASGRRSAHATRLLREQGVDAWSLAGGVAALVDPAVS
;
A
#
# COMPACT_ATOMS: atom_id res chain seq x y z
N MET A 1 26.89 1.89 17.16
CA MET A 1 26.31 0.70 17.81
C MET A 1 24.82 0.88 17.71
N ASN A 2 24.08 -0.10 17.19
CA ASN A 2 22.63 0.05 17.06
C ASN A 2 22.03 0.16 18.47
N ARG A 3 21.10 1.10 18.63
CA ARG A 3 20.29 1.30 19.84
C ARG A 3 19.12 0.33 19.88
N PHE A 4 18.71 -0.23 18.74
CA PHE A 4 17.73 -1.31 18.66
C PHE A 4 18.36 -2.64 18.25
N GLU A 5 18.02 -3.72 18.93
CA GLU A 5 18.55 -5.07 18.67
C GLU A 5 17.44 -6.14 18.65
N LEU A 6 17.54 -7.08 17.70
CA LEU A 6 16.82 -8.35 17.71
C LEU A 6 17.77 -9.49 18.05
N THR A 7 17.38 -10.36 18.98
CA THR A 7 18.24 -11.48 19.40
C THR A 7 17.44 -12.73 19.74
N ALA A 8 17.95 -13.91 19.38
CA ALA A 8 17.37 -15.16 19.87
C ALA A 8 17.88 -15.53 21.28
N ALA A 9 19.04 -14.99 21.67
CA ALA A 9 19.68 -15.28 22.94
C ALA A 9 19.02 -14.50 24.10
N PRO A 10 19.17 -14.97 25.36
CA PRO A 10 18.80 -14.19 26.54
C PRO A 10 19.53 -12.84 26.56
N VAL A 11 18.81 -11.78 26.95
CA VAL A 11 19.36 -10.41 27.00
C VAL A 11 20.28 -10.25 28.20
N ASP A 12 21.51 -9.78 28.00
CA ASP A 12 22.41 -9.37 29.07
C ASP A 12 22.04 -7.97 29.59
N LEU A 13 21.17 -7.94 30.60
CA LEU A 13 20.68 -6.70 31.20
C LEU A 13 21.79 -5.83 31.81
N ALA A 14 22.86 -6.45 32.33
CA ALA A 14 23.95 -5.70 32.95
C ALA A 14 24.74 -4.94 31.88
N ALA A 15 25.06 -5.60 30.76
CA ALA A 15 25.71 -4.97 29.62
C ALA A 15 24.85 -3.86 29.01
N GLN A 16 23.55 -4.12 28.80
CA GLN A 16 22.62 -3.14 28.23
C GLN A 16 22.46 -1.91 29.12
N ARG A 17 22.37 -2.10 30.43
CA ARG A 17 22.31 -0.98 31.39
C ARG A 17 23.61 -0.18 31.43
N GLU A 18 24.76 -0.85 31.36
CA GLU A 18 26.06 -0.16 31.38
C GLU A 18 26.23 0.74 30.16
N ALA A 19 25.80 0.29 28.98
CA ALA A 19 25.86 1.05 27.73
C ALA A 19 25.04 2.36 27.76
N LEU A 20 24.04 2.46 28.64
CA LEU A 20 23.20 3.63 28.79
C LEU A 20 23.64 4.59 29.91
N LYS A 21 24.71 4.29 30.65
CA LYS A 21 25.21 5.23 31.66
C LYS A 21 25.72 6.50 30.99
N HIS A 22 25.19 7.63 31.45
CA HIS A 22 25.61 8.94 30.96
C HIS A 22 25.83 9.90 32.14
N PRO A 23 26.93 10.68 32.18
CA PRO A 23 27.28 11.53 33.32
C PRO A 23 26.26 12.67 33.57
N GLY A 24 25.49 13.04 32.55
CA GLY A 24 24.39 14.01 32.65
C GLY A 24 23.05 13.41 33.13
N SER A 25 22.96 12.11 33.39
CA SER A 25 21.70 11.47 33.76
C SER A 25 21.38 11.63 35.24
N GLY A 26 20.26 12.30 35.53
CA GLY A 26 19.63 12.33 36.86
C GLY A 26 18.48 11.32 37.01
N GLY A 27 18.12 10.61 35.94
CA GLY A 27 17.12 9.53 35.94
C GLY A 27 17.45 8.42 34.95
N PHE A 28 17.18 7.17 35.35
CA PHE A 28 17.21 5.99 34.50
C PHE A 28 15.92 5.21 34.69
N CYS A 29 15.26 4.84 33.60
CA CYS A 29 14.06 4.00 33.59
C CYS A 29 14.31 2.79 32.69
N ALA A 30 13.86 1.62 33.12
CA ALA A 30 13.85 0.44 32.28
C ALA A 30 12.47 -0.25 32.34
N PHE A 31 12.08 -0.83 31.21
CA PHE A 31 10.89 -1.66 31.09
C PHE A 31 11.30 -3.07 30.66
N GLU A 32 10.64 -4.06 31.24
CA GLU A 32 10.82 -5.47 30.94
C GLU A 32 9.47 -6.11 30.64
N GLY A 33 9.31 -6.68 29.45
CA GLY A 33 8.16 -7.49 29.08
C GLY A 33 8.49 -8.98 29.23
N TRP A 34 7.77 -9.68 30.09
CA TRP A 34 8.01 -11.09 30.43
C TRP A 34 6.92 -11.98 29.83
N VAL A 35 7.28 -13.21 29.44
CA VAL A 35 6.31 -14.22 29.03
C VAL A 35 5.54 -14.71 30.25
N ARG A 36 4.21 -14.60 30.21
CA ARG A 36 3.29 -15.01 31.29
C ARG A 36 2.53 -16.29 30.93
N ASN A 37 2.07 -17.01 31.94
CA ASN A 37 1.35 -18.29 31.80
C ASN A 37 -0.14 -18.15 31.43
N ASN A 38 -0.64 -16.92 31.24
CA ASN A 38 -2.05 -16.67 30.92
C ASN A 38 -2.17 -15.49 29.95
N ASN A 39 -2.94 -15.65 28.89
CA ASN A 39 -3.41 -14.55 28.05
C ASN A 39 -4.93 -14.62 27.88
N GLU A 40 -5.64 -13.54 28.22
CA GLU A 40 -7.12 -13.42 28.10
C GLU A 40 -7.93 -14.59 28.69
N GLY A 41 -7.42 -15.22 29.75
CA GLY A 41 -8.10 -16.32 30.45
C GLY A 41 -7.74 -17.72 29.96
N ARG A 42 -6.81 -17.85 29.00
CA ARG A 42 -6.29 -19.14 28.49
C ARG A 42 -4.86 -19.40 28.97
N GLU A 43 -4.58 -20.64 29.38
CA GLU A 43 -3.25 -21.06 29.83
C GLU A 43 -2.28 -21.22 28.64
N VAL A 44 -1.14 -20.54 28.69
CA VAL A 44 -0.12 -20.51 27.65
C VAL A 44 1.13 -21.23 28.14
N SER A 45 1.70 -22.13 27.33
CA SER A 45 2.89 -22.94 27.63
C SER A 45 4.22 -22.28 27.19
N GLY A 46 4.15 -21.31 26.29
CA GLY A 46 5.30 -20.57 25.74
C GLY A 46 4.89 -19.64 24.60
N LEU A 47 5.84 -18.82 24.13
CA LEU A 47 5.66 -17.90 22.99
C LEU A 47 6.71 -18.16 21.92
N GLU A 48 6.34 -18.05 20.66
CA GLU A 48 7.28 -17.99 19.53
C GLU A 48 7.20 -16.60 18.90
N TYR A 49 8.31 -15.87 18.84
CA TYR A 49 8.38 -14.54 18.23
C TYR A 49 9.08 -14.60 16.87
N GLU A 50 8.41 -14.16 15.81
CA GLU A 50 9.01 -14.00 14.49
C GLU A 50 9.03 -12.52 14.12
N ALA A 51 10.06 -12.10 13.38
CA ALA A 51 10.24 -10.70 13.00
C ALA A 51 10.78 -10.60 11.58
N TYR A 52 10.35 -9.56 10.86
CA TYR A 52 11.04 -9.15 9.65
C TYR A 52 12.27 -8.32 10.06
N THR A 53 13.41 -9.00 10.22
CA THR A 53 14.58 -8.50 10.97
C THR A 53 15.04 -7.11 10.55
N GLU A 54 15.18 -6.84 9.26
CA GLU A 54 15.72 -5.56 8.77
C GLU A 54 14.74 -4.40 8.97
N LEU A 55 13.44 -4.57 8.64
CA LEU A 55 12.43 -3.54 8.95
C LEU A 55 12.28 -3.34 10.45
N ALA A 56 12.26 -4.41 11.25
CA ALA A 56 12.09 -4.30 12.68
C ALA A 56 13.26 -3.55 13.33
N ILE A 57 14.50 -3.76 12.86
CA ILE A 57 15.66 -3.00 13.32
C ILE A 57 15.56 -1.53 12.89
N ALA A 58 15.26 -1.26 11.62
CA ALA A 58 15.14 0.10 11.11
C ALA A 58 14.02 0.90 11.81
N GLU A 59 12.86 0.29 12.00
CA GLU A 59 11.72 0.92 12.66
C GLU A 59 11.96 1.09 14.16
N GLY A 60 12.62 0.12 14.80
CA GLY A 60 13.04 0.22 16.20
C GLY A 60 14.02 1.38 16.43
N GLU A 61 15.00 1.56 15.55
CA GLU A 61 15.90 2.72 15.57
C GLU A 61 15.14 4.05 15.45
N ARG A 62 14.10 4.08 14.60
CA ARG A 62 13.27 5.28 14.42
C ARG A 62 12.48 5.61 15.68
N ILE A 63 11.84 4.62 16.31
CA ILE A 63 11.11 4.79 17.58
C ILE A 63 12.05 5.37 18.65
N LEU A 64 13.27 4.85 18.74
CA LEU A 64 14.27 5.32 19.70
C LEU A 64 14.74 6.74 19.38
N ALA A 65 14.94 7.08 18.10
CA ALA A 65 15.28 8.43 17.68
C ALA A 65 14.18 9.45 18.01
N GLU A 66 12.92 9.11 17.73
CA GLU A 66 11.75 9.93 18.05
C GLU A 66 11.59 10.13 19.55
N ALA A 67 11.75 9.07 20.35
CA ALA A 67 11.72 9.17 21.80
C ALA A 67 12.84 10.08 22.33
N THR A 68 14.03 9.99 21.73
CA THR A 68 15.19 10.82 22.08
C THR A 68 14.91 12.30 21.83
N GLU A 69 14.43 12.62 20.64
CA GLU A 69 14.11 13.99 20.24
C GLU A 69 12.92 14.56 21.01
N ARG A 70 11.82 13.81 21.11
CA ARG A 70 10.56 14.26 21.69
C ARG A 70 10.66 14.56 23.19
N TYR A 71 11.43 13.77 23.92
CA TYR A 71 11.52 13.87 25.38
C TYR A 71 12.88 14.39 25.88
N GLY A 72 13.81 14.72 24.97
CA GLY A 72 15.12 15.25 25.34
C GLY A 72 15.96 14.30 26.20
N VAL A 73 15.82 12.99 25.98
CA VAL A 73 16.56 11.97 26.75
C VAL A 73 18.00 11.82 26.22
N LEU A 74 18.91 11.42 27.09
CA LEU A 74 20.36 11.41 26.81
C LEU A 74 20.79 10.14 26.08
N ALA A 75 20.15 9.01 26.40
CA ALA A 75 20.38 7.74 25.73
C ALA A 75 19.14 6.86 25.86
N ALA A 76 18.85 6.06 24.82
CA ALA A 76 17.80 5.05 24.83
C ALA A 76 18.27 3.82 24.04
N SER A 77 17.90 2.64 24.51
CA SER A 77 18.15 1.36 23.85
C SER A 77 16.96 0.43 24.05
N ALA A 78 16.71 -0.45 23.09
CA ALA A 78 15.72 -1.51 23.21
C ALA A 78 16.21 -2.81 22.56
N VAL A 79 15.93 -3.93 23.22
CA VAL A 79 16.25 -5.28 22.75
C VAL A 79 14.98 -6.10 22.75
N HIS A 80 14.63 -6.71 21.61
CA HIS A 80 13.50 -7.62 21.51
C HIS A 80 13.98 -9.03 21.16
N ARG A 81 13.50 -10.03 21.90
CA ARG A 81 13.82 -11.43 21.63
C ARG A 81 12.96 -12.01 20.52
N VAL A 82 13.56 -12.87 19.70
CA VAL A 82 12.90 -13.64 18.63
C VAL A 82 13.16 -15.14 18.85
N GLY A 83 12.39 -15.99 18.19
CA GLY A 83 12.38 -17.44 18.39
C GLY A 83 11.51 -17.88 19.57
N ASN A 84 11.78 -19.08 20.08
CA ASN A 84 10.97 -19.71 21.13
C ASN A 84 11.37 -19.22 22.53
N LEU A 85 10.39 -18.75 23.30
CA LEU A 85 10.53 -18.24 24.66
C LEU A 85 9.64 -19.04 25.62
N ALA A 86 10.21 -19.45 26.75
CA ALA A 86 9.49 -20.13 27.82
C ALA A 86 8.75 -19.14 28.73
N ILE A 87 7.78 -19.63 29.52
CA ILE A 87 7.16 -18.83 30.58
C ILE A 87 8.25 -18.32 31.54
N GLY A 88 8.22 -17.02 31.83
CA GLY A 88 9.21 -16.34 32.65
C GLY A 88 10.40 -15.79 31.86
N ASP A 89 10.52 -16.08 30.56
CA ASP A 89 11.55 -15.46 29.73
C ASP A 89 11.26 -13.97 29.51
N LEU A 90 12.33 -13.18 29.46
CA LEU A 90 12.27 -11.77 29.07
C LEU A 90 12.11 -11.66 27.56
N ALA A 91 10.98 -11.14 27.07
CA ALA A 91 10.69 -10.98 25.64
C ALA A 91 11.18 -9.63 25.09
N VAL A 92 11.07 -8.56 25.86
CA VAL A 92 11.49 -7.23 25.43
C VAL A 92 12.08 -6.46 26.59
N TRP A 93 13.17 -5.75 26.34
CA TRP A 93 13.79 -4.84 27.29
C TRP A 93 13.95 -3.46 26.65
N ILE A 94 13.67 -2.41 27.42
CA ILE A 94 13.89 -1.03 27.02
C ILE A 94 14.59 -0.32 28.17
N GLY A 95 15.61 0.48 27.86
CA GLY A 95 16.30 1.33 28.82
C GLY A 95 16.39 2.77 28.33
N VAL A 96 16.17 3.72 29.23
CA VAL A 96 16.23 5.15 28.94
C VAL A 96 16.96 5.91 30.05
N SER A 97 17.93 6.72 29.67
CA SER A 97 18.70 7.63 30.52
C SER A 97 18.35 9.07 30.20
N ALA A 98 17.97 9.86 31.21
CA ALA A 98 17.53 11.25 31.02
C ALA A 98 18.05 12.18 32.14
N PRO A 99 18.05 13.52 31.94
CA PRO A 99 18.47 14.46 32.97
C PRO A 99 17.56 14.41 34.21
N HIS A 100 16.25 14.18 34.02
CA HIS A 100 15.30 14.00 35.11
C HIS A 100 14.42 12.75 34.91
N ARG A 101 13.73 12.35 35.98
CA ARG A 101 13.00 11.09 36.04
C ARG A 101 11.73 11.08 35.19
N ASP A 102 11.08 12.23 34.98
CA ASP A 102 9.78 12.29 34.30
C ASP A 102 9.92 11.94 32.82
N GLU A 103 10.92 12.53 32.17
CA GLU A 103 11.29 12.30 30.79
C GLU A 103 11.71 10.84 30.58
N ALA A 104 12.46 10.27 31.54
CA ALA A 104 12.82 8.85 31.48
C ALA A 104 11.59 7.93 31.48
N PHE A 105 10.58 8.19 32.32
CA PHE A 105 9.35 7.41 32.35
C PHE A 105 8.52 7.58 31.08
N ARG A 106 8.34 8.83 30.62
CA ARG A 106 7.52 9.14 29.44
C ARG A 106 8.13 8.56 28.16
N ALA A 107 9.44 8.68 27.98
CA ALA A 107 10.14 8.09 26.86
C ALA A 107 10.10 6.56 26.90
N CYS A 108 10.35 5.93 28.06
CA CYS A 108 10.32 4.48 28.21
C CYS A 108 8.91 3.91 27.89
N ARG A 109 7.86 4.60 28.35
CA ARG A 109 6.47 4.24 28.03
C ARG A 109 6.15 4.42 26.54
N TYR A 110 6.55 5.54 25.95
CA TYR A 110 6.37 5.78 24.52
C TYR A 110 7.03 4.68 23.67
N ILE A 111 8.27 4.31 23.98
CA ILE A 111 9.00 3.29 23.21
C ILE A 111 8.28 1.94 23.23
N ILE A 112 7.79 1.46 24.38
CA ILE A 112 7.08 0.17 24.43
C ILE A 112 5.75 0.21 23.68
N ASP A 113 5.00 1.30 23.80
CA ASP A 113 3.71 1.43 23.12
C ASP A 113 3.89 1.47 21.59
N GLU A 114 4.91 2.20 21.12
CA GLU A 114 5.24 2.27 19.70
C GLU A 114 5.84 0.95 19.17
N ILE A 115 6.66 0.23 19.94
CA ILE A 115 7.15 -1.12 19.56
C ILE A 115 5.96 -2.06 19.36
N LYS A 116 4.96 -2.03 20.25
CA LYS A 116 3.76 -2.87 20.11
C LYS A 116 2.90 -2.50 18.91
N HIS A 117 2.94 -1.23 18.48
CA HIS A 117 2.09 -0.71 17.42
C HIS A 117 2.74 -0.78 16.03
N ARG A 118 4.05 -0.54 15.93
CA ARG A 118 4.75 -0.27 14.65
C ARG A 118 5.73 -1.35 14.28
N LEU A 119 6.23 -2.13 15.24
CA LEU A 119 7.30 -3.08 14.96
C LEU A 119 6.71 -4.34 14.29
N PRO A 120 7.24 -4.79 13.13
CA PRO A 120 6.79 -6.00 12.45
C PRO A 120 7.33 -7.25 13.15
N ILE A 121 6.80 -7.49 14.36
CA ILE A 121 7.05 -8.67 15.18
C ILE A 121 5.72 -9.33 15.50
N TRP A 122 5.65 -10.64 15.30
CA TRP A 122 4.47 -11.46 15.56
C TRP A 122 4.75 -12.43 16.70
N LYS A 123 3.73 -12.71 17.53
CA LYS A 123 3.81 -13.74 18.57
C LYS A 123 2.88 -14.89 18.25
N LYS A 124 3.35 -16.12 18.43
CA LYS A 124 2.54 -17.32 18.46
C LYS A 124 2.37 -17.75 19.91
N GLU A 125 1.14 -18.01 20.32
CA GLU A 125 0.83 -18.56 21.63
C GLU A 125 0.67 -20.08 21.52
N HIS A 126 1.39 -20.84 22.35
CA HIS A 126 1.25 -22.29 22.45
C HIS A 126 0.30 -22.64 23.60
N TYR A 127 -0.96 -22.97 23.33
CA TYR A 127 -1.92 -23.34 24.38
C TYR A 127 -1.77 -24.81 24.78
N LEU A 128 -2.07 -25.13 26.04
CA LEU A 128 -1.98 -26.51 26.58
C LEU A 128 -2.95 -27.51 25.92
N GLU A 129 -4.01 -27.02 25.27
CA GLU A 129 -5.01 -27.84 24.58
C GLU A 129 -4.62 -28.25 23.14
N GLY A 130 -3.44 -27.82 22.66
CA GLY A 130 -2.90 -28.18 21.33
C GLY A 130 -3.26 -27.21 20.20
N ASP A 131 -4.04 -26.17 20.50
CA ASP A 131 -4.29 -25.06 19.58
C ASP A 131 -3.14 -24.04 19.61
N HIS A 132 -2.83 -23.47 18.45
CA HIS A 132 -1.83 -22.40 18.29
C HIS A 132 -2.49 -21.20 17.63
N ALA A 133 -2.34 -20.00 18.19
CA ALA A 133 -2.82 -18.77 17.59
C ALA A 133 -1.66 -17.78 17.39
N TRP A 134 -1.54 -17.26 16.17
CA TRP A 134 -0.68 -16.12 15.88
C TRP A 134 -1.45 -14.85 16.20
N VAL A 135 -0.85 -14.00 17.02
CA VAL A 135 -1.42 -12.73 17.46
C VAL A 135 -0.39 -11.65 17.15
N ALA A 136 -0.78 -10.58 16.46
CA ALA A 136 0.07 -9.40 16.33
C ALA A 136 0.30 -8.79 17.72
N CYS A 137 1.43 -8.11 17.94
CA CYS A 137 1.68 -7.43 19.21
C CYS A 137 0.74 -6.23 19.50
N SER A 138 -0.30 -6.00 18.70
CA SER A 138 -1.26 -4.91 18.87
C SER A 138 -2.26 -5.20 19.99
N HIS A 139 -2.22 -4.38 21.04
CA HIS A 139 -3.37 -3.71 21.67
C HIS A 139 -2.93 -3.01 22.97
N THR A 140 -2.84 -1.68 22.91
CA THR A 140 -3.15 -0.77 24.03
C THR A 140 -3.74 0.49 23.44
N GLU A 141 -4.89 0.92 23.94
CA GLU A 141 -5.52 2.20 23.60
C GLU A 141 -4.50 3.35 23.72
N ARG A 142 -4.54 4.33 22.81
CA ARG A 142 -3.84 5.61 22.98
C ARG A 142 -4.45 6.35 24.18
N ALA A 143 -4.04 5.98 25.38
CA ALA A 143 -4.35 6.74 26.58
C ALA A 143 -3.27 7.81 26.76
N HIS A 144 -3.31 8.92 26.02
CA HIS A 144 -2.77 10.21 26.50
C HIS A 144 -3.36 11.39 25.73
N GLU A 145 -3.82 12.37 26.52
CA GLU A 145 -4.28 13.74 26.21
C GLU A 145 -5.77 13.95 25.84
N LEU A 146 -6.63 13.79 26.85
CA LEU A 146 -7.80 14.67 27.03
C LEU A 146 -7.83 15.14 28.49
N GLU A 147 -7.40 16.38 28.74
CA GLU A 147 -7.86 17.12 29.92
C GLU A 147 -9.32 17.56 29.68
N PRO A 148 -10.28 17.24 30.57
CA PRO A 148 -11.67 17.60 30.34
C PRO A 148 -11.97 19.01 30.87
N PRO A 149 -12.66 19.88 30.10
CA PRO A 149 -13.37 20.98 30.70
C PRO A 149 -14.72 20.47 31.24
N HIS A 150 -14.89 20.67 32.53
CA HIS A 150 -16.12 20.87 33.31
C HIS A 150 -17.47 20.38 32.74
N THR A 151 -18.09 19.52 33.55
CA THR A 151 -19.48 19.09 33.56
C THR A 151 -20.52 20.19 33.36
N HIS A 152 -21.59 19.91 32.61
CA HIS A 152 -22.98 20.03 33.08
C HIS A 152 -23.99 19.35 32.13
N GLY A 153 -24.94 18.61 32.72
CA GLY A 153 -26.33 18.64 32.27
C GLY A 153 -26.84 17.47 31.42
N HIS A 154 -27.33 16.43 32.10
CA HIS A 154 -28.21 15.40 31.54
C HIS A 154 -29.45 15.98 30.86
N HIS A 155 -29.83 15.47 29.68
CA HIS A 155 -31.24 15.26 29.32
C HIS A 155 -31.43 14.03 28.41
N HIS A 156 -32.46 13.27 28.74
CA HIS A 156 -32.88 12.00 28.15
C HIS A 156 -33.82 12.18 26.94
N HIS A 157 -33.83 11.13 26.09
CA HIS A 157 -34.87 10.65 25.15
C HIS A 157 -34.92 11.27 23.73
N PRO A 158 -35.53 10.59 22.73
CA PRO A 158 -35.51 9.14 22.42
C PRO A 158 -35.23 8.89 20.91
N HIS A 159 -35.16 7.60 20.54
CA HIS A 159 -35.07 7.09 19.15
C HIS A 159 -35.99 7.81 18.16
N ALA A 160 -35.42 8.29 17.05
CA ALA A 160 -36.16 8.74 15.89
C ALA A 160 -35.73 7.95 14.64
N VAL A 161 -36.69 7.20 14.10
CA VAL A 161 -36.70 6.68 12.75
C VAL A 161 -36.69 7.86 11.77
N VAL A 162 -35.74 7.91 10.85
CA VAL A 162 -35.71 8.93 9.78
C VAL A 162 -36.21 8.30 8.47
N PRO A 163 -37.25 8.87 7.84
CA PRO A 163 -37.83 8.37 6.60
C PRO A 163 -37.03 8.83 5.38
N ALA A 164 -37.08 8.01 4.33
CA ALA A 164 -36.60 8.38 3.00
C ALA A 164 -37.40 9.57 2.43
N LYS A 165 -36.69 10.60 1.96
CA LYS A 165 -37.07 11.38 0.76
C LYS A 165 -35.97 12.34 0.28
N ALA A 166 -35.55 12.07 -0.95
CA ALA A 166 -35.37 12.97 -2.09
C ALA A 166 -34.65 14.32 -1.89
N GLY A 167 -33.49 14.45 -2.56
CA GLY A 167 -33.00 15.75 -3.00
C GLY A 167 -31.48 15.91 -3.09
N THR A 168 -30.77 15.11 -3.88
CA THR A 168 -29.46 15.52 -4.40
C THR A 168 -29.41 15.18 -5.89
N GLN A 169 -29.20 16.22 -6.69
CA GLN A 169 -29.29 16.20 -8.14
C GLN A 169 -28.38 15.15 -8.75
N CYS A 170 -29.00 14.30 -9.55
CA CYS A 170 -28.38 13.32 -10.42
C CYS A 170 -27.38 14.03 -11.36
N LEU A 171 -26.13 13.58 -11.33
CA LEU A 171 -25.17 13.79 -12.40
C LEU A 171 -25.86 13.43 -13.72
N GLN A 172 -25.86 14.36 -14.67
CA GLN A 172 -26.53 14.16 -15.95
C GLN A 172 -25.95 12.92 -16.64
N ALA A 173 -26.84 12.01 -17.02
CA ALA A 173 -26.51 10.83 -17.80
C ALA A 173 -25.88 11.27 -19.13
N VAL A 174 -24.56 11.14 -19.23
CA VAL A 174 -23.86 11.21 -20.51
C VAL A 174 -24.10 9.86 -21.19
N THR A 175 -24.72 9.92 -22.36
CA THR A 175 -25.05 8.75 -23.17
C THR A 175 -23.79 8.04 -23.65
N ARG A 176 -23.89 6.72 -23.77
CA ARG A 176 -22.95 5.65 -24.15
C ARG A 176 -22.10 5.87 -25.42
N GLU A 177 -22.08 7.06 -26.02
CA GLU A 177 -21.54 7.32 -27.36
C GLU A 177 -20.40 8.36 -27.40
N SER A 178 -20.00 8.99 -26.29
CA SER A 178 -19.10 10.17 -26.37
C SER A 178 -17.68 10.03 -25.82
N LEU A 179 -17.13 8.83 -25.67
CA LEU A 179 -15.71 8.64 -25.33
C LEU A 179 -15.12 7.47 -26.14
N ASP A 180 -14.42 7.77 -27.24
CA ASP A 180 -13.57 6.80 -27.93
C ASP A 180 -12.22 7.45 -28.26
N PRO A 181 -11.13 6.91 -27.69
CA PRO A 181 -10.03 6.46 -28.54
C PRO A 181 -9.48 5.12 -28.04
N SER A 182 -10.10 4.00 -28.41
CA SER A 182 -9.64 2.64 -28.15
C SER A 182 -9.27 1.95 -29.47
N VAL A 183 -8.04 1.44 -29.56
CA VAL A 183 -7.63 0.59 -30.70
C VAL A 183 -8.25 -0.78 -30.50
N ARG A 184 -9.32 -1.07 -31.25
CA ARG A 184 -9.95 -2.40 -31.26
C ARG A 184 -9.12 -3.37 -32.08
N TRP A 185 -8.51 -4.34 -31.42
CA TRP A 185 -7.77 -5.43 -32.05
C TRP A 185 -8.75 -6.57 -32.37
N GLY A 186 -9.23 -6.68 -33.63
CA GLY A 186 -10.18 -7.76 -33.94
C GLY A 186 -10.66 -8.01 -35.38
N ASP A 187 -10.21 -7.28 -36.39
CA ASP A 187 -10.95 -7.30 -37.68
C ASP A 187 -10.56 -8.38 -38.72
N GLU A 188 -9.62 -9.28 -38.43
CA GLU A 188 -9.28 -10.37 -39.36
C GLU A 188 -8.98 -11.70 -38.66
N GLN A 189 -9.98 -12.59 -38.52
CA GLN A 189 -9.89 -14.04 -38.75
C GLN A 189 -11.18 -14.79 -38.33
N LYS A 190 -12.15 -14.89 -39.24
CA LYS A 190 -13.31 -15.79 -39.10
C LYS A 190 -12.93 -17.23 -39.44
N THR A 191 -12.30 -17.96 -38.52
CA THR A 191 -12.33 -19.44 -38.43
C THR A 191 -11.73 -20.04 -37.15
N PHE A 192 -11.08 -19.26 -36.28
CA PHE A 192 -10.51 -19.81 -35.04
C PHE A 192 -11.62 -20.16 -34.04
N ALA A 193 -11.63 -21.40 -33.57
CA ALA A 193 -12.49 -21.87 -32.49
C ALA A 193 -11.62 -22.46 -31.37
N PRO A 194 -11.58 -21.86 -30.17
CA PRO A 194 -10.79 -22.38 -29.06
C PRO A 194 -11.36 -23.70 -28.53
N ASP A 195 -10.46 -24.61 -28.12
CA ASP A 195 -10.82 -25.89 -27.52
C ASP A 195 -10.78 -25.81 -25.99
N TYR A 196 -11.94 -25.55 -25.38
CA TYR A 196 -12.11 -25.55 -23.92
C TYR A 196 -12.53 -26.92 -23.36
N SER A 197 -12.47 -28.00 -24.15
CA SER A 197 -12.99 -29.31 -23.73
C SER A 197 -12.39 -29.83 -22.42
N ARG A 198 -11.13 -29.48 -22.11
CA ARG A 198 -10.46 -29.89 -20.87
C ARG A 198 -11.04 -29.21 -19.63
N GLN A 199 -11.33 -27.91 -19.69
CA GLN A 199 -11.95 -27.20 -18.56
C GLN A 199 -13.45 -27.46 -18.48
N VAL A 200 -14.16 -27.57 -19.61
CA VAL A 200 -15.60 -27.92 -19.65
C VAL A 200 -15.88 -29.30 -19.03
N ARG A 201 -14.91 -30.23 -19.03
CA ARG A 201 -15.04 -31.53 -18.34
C ARG A 201 -15.11 -31.41 -16.81
N LEU A 202 -14.61 -30.32 -16.22
CA LEU A 202 -14.76 -30.07 -14.79
C LEU A 202 -16.23 -29.78 -14.51
N ARG A 203 -16.83 -30.50 -13.55
CA ARG A 203 -18.26 -30.44 -13.27
C ARG A 203 -18.71 -29.03 -12.91
N GLU A 204 -17.87 -28.32 -12.16
CA GLU A 204 -18.10 -26.97 -11.67
C GLU A 204 -17.96 -25.92 -12.78
N VAL A 205 -17.25 -26.24 -13.87
CA VAL A 205 -17.16 -25.40 -15.07
C VAL A 205 -18.30 -25.76 -16.01
N GLY A 206 -18.28 -26.95 -16.62
CA GLY A 206 -19.27 -27.34 -17.62
C GLY A 206 -19.42 -26.34 -18.77
N GLU A 207 -20.46 -26.51 -19.60
CA GLU A 207 -20.75 -25.52 -20.64
C GLU A 207 -21.26 -24.20 -20.05
N GLY A 208 -21.95 -24.25 -18.91
CA GLY A 208 -22.50 -23.08 -18.24
C GLY A 208 -21.42 -22.13 -17.72
N GLY A 209 -20.42 -22.67 -17.02
CA GLY A 209 -19.26 -21.91 -16.55
C GLY A 209 -18.41 -21.38 -17.70
N GLN A 210 -18.25 -22.15 -18.79
CA GLN A 210 -17.56 -21.63 -19.97
C GLN A 210 -18.27 -20.42 -20.59
N ARG A 211 -19.60 -20.44 -20.66
CA ARG A 211 -20.39 -19.27 -21.09
C ARG A 211 -20.23 -18.09 -20.14
N LYS A 212 -20.25 -18.32 -18.83
CA LYS A 212 -19.97 -17.27 -17.84
C LYS A 212 -18.60 -16.62 -18.08
N LEU A 213 -17.55 -17.41 -18.33
CA LEU A 213 -16.24 -16.86 -18.67
C LEU A 213 -16.29 -16.04 -19.97
N ALA A 214 -16.93 -16.56 -21.01
CA ALA A 214 -17.07 -15.86 -22.30
C ALA A 214 -17.88 -14.55 -22.21
N ASP A 215 -18.78 -14.42 -21.24
CA ASP A 215 -19.55 -13.20 -20.99
C ASP A 215 -18.83 -12.22 -20.03
N ALA A 216 -17.81 -12.70 -19.30
CA ALA A 216 -17.13 -11.93 -18.27
C ALA A 216 -16.14 -10.90 -18.82
N ARG A 217 -16.02 -9.79 -18.10
CA ARG A 217 -15.10 -8.69 -18.37
C ARG A 217 -14.16 -8.53 -17.17
N VAL A 218 -12.86 -8.70 -17.38
CA VAL A 218 -11.84 -8.56 -16.32
C VAL A 218 -10.89 -7.42 -16.64
N LEU A 219 -10.68 -6.52 -15.67
CA LEU A 219 -9.65 -5.49 -15.74
C LEU A 219 -8.36 -6.00 -15.09
N VAL A 220 -7.23 -5.93 -15.78
CA VAL A 220 -5.90 -6.26 -15.26
C VAL A 220 -5.08 -4.97 -15.21
N ILE A 221 -4.66 -4.57 -14.01
CA ILE A 221 -3.87 -3.37 -13.77
C ILE A 221 -2.40 -3.78 -13.67
N GLY A 222 -1.61 -3.45 -14.67
CA GLY A 222 -0.22 -3.86 -14.83
C GLY A 222 -0.08 -5.09 -15.73
N ALA A 223 0.72 -4.96 -16.80
CA ALA A 223 1.09 -6.02 -17.73
C ALA A 223 2.56 -6.48 -17.50
N GLY A 224 2.99 -6.43 -16.24
CA GLY A 224 4.32 -6.79 -15.76
C GLY A 224 4.46 -8.27 -15.34
N GLY A 225 5.34 -8.55 -14.37
CA GLY A 225 5.66 -9.93 -13.96
C GLY A 225 4.47 -10.70 -13.38
N LEU A 226 3.60 -10.03 -12.62
CA LEU A 226 2.34 -10.59 -12.11
C LEU A 226 1.25 -10.61 -13.19
N GLY A 227 1.15 -9.54 -13.98
CA GLY A 227 0.10 -9.38 -15.00
C GLY A 227 0.23 -10.33 -16.18
N VAL A 228 1.44 -10.62 -16.63
CA VAL A 228 1.72 -11.54 -17.74
C VAL A 228 1.04 -12.91 -17.59
N PRO A 229 1.23 -13.66 -16.48
CA PRO A 229 0.52 -14.92 -16.28
C PRO A 229 -0.99 -14.71 -16.13
N VAL A 230 -1.46 -13.65 -15.46
CA VAL A 230 -2.90 -13.34 -15.33
C VAL A 230 -3.55 -13.19 -16.70
N ILE A 231 -3.03 -12.30 -17.54
CA ILE A 231 -3.52 -12.05 -18.89
C ILE A 231 -3.50 -13.34 -19.72
N SER A 232 -2.40 -14.10 -19.65
CA SER A 232 -2.26 -15.35 -20.42
C SER A 232 -3.29 -16.40 -20.02
N TYR A 233 -3.47 -16.64 -18.72
CA TYR A 233 -4.36 -17.69 -18.23
C TYR A 233 -5.83 -17.30 -18.36
N LEU A 234 -6.20 -16.03 -18.15
CA LEU A 234 -7.57 -15.56 -18.35
C LEU A 234 -7.96 -15.58 -19.84
N ALA A 235 -7.06 -15.14 -20.73
CA ALA A 235 -7.28 -15.26 -22.17
C ALA A 235 -7.38 -16.73 -22.60
N GLY A 236 -6.48 -17.59 -22.12
CA GLY A 236 -6.51 -19.03 -22.41
C GLY A 236 -7.74 -19.75 -21.86
N ALA A 237 -8.30 -19.29 -20.74
CA ALA A 237 -9.53 -19.80 -20.16
C ALA A 237 -10.80 -19.33 -20.90
N GLY A 238 -10.66 -18.34 -21.79
CA GLY A 238 -11.76 -17.80 -22.58
C GLY A 238 -12.60 -16.76 -21.84
N VAL A 239 -11.98 -15.93 -21.00
CA VAL A 239 -12.63 -14.70 -20.50
C VAL A 239 -12.96 -13.80 -21.68
N GLY A 240 -14.20 -13.33 -21.78
CA GLY A 240 -14.74 -12.62 -22.95
C GLY A 240 -14.00 -11.32 -23.29
N THR A 241 -13.81 -10.47 -22.28
CA THR A 241 -13.13 -9.18 -22.44
C THR A 241 -12.03 -9.02 -21.38
N LEU A 242 -10.83 -8.63 -21.82
CA LEU A 242 -9.74 -8.21 -20.96
C LEU A 242 -9.48 -6.71 -21.13
N GLY A 243 -9.72 -5.94 -20.08
CA GLY A 243 -9.17 -4.60 -19.92
C GLY A 243 -7.72 -4.72 -19.44
N ILE A 244 -6.78 -4.02 -20.06
CA ILE A 244 -5.37 -4.03 -19.66
C ILE A 244 -4.91 -2.59 -19.46
N VAL A 245 -4.45 -2.27 -18.25
CA VAL A 245 -3.87 -0.97 -17.92
C VAL A 245 -2.37 -1.13 -17.79
N ASP A 246 -1.57 -0.45 -18.61
CA ASP A 246 -0.12 -0.37 -18.43
C ASP A 246 0.44 0.83 -19.19
N GLY A 247 1.15 1.72 -18.49
CA GLY A 247 1.76 2.92 -19.06
C GLY A 247 3.21 2.74 -19.49
N ASP A 248 3.82 1.58 -19.20
CA ASP A 248 5.24 1.38 -19.41
C ASP A 248 5.57 0.94 -20.83
N VAL A 249 6.82 1.19 -21.19
CA VAL A 249 7.51 0.57 -22.32
C VAL A 249 8.30 -0.63 -21.83
N LEU A 250 8.38 -1.68 -22.67
CA LEU A 250 9.16 -2.86 -22.35
C LEU A 250 10.66 -2.56 -22.36
N ASP A 251 11.32 -2.86 -21.25
CA ASP A 251 12.79 -2.77 -21.12
C ASP A 251 13.45 -4.16 -21.12
N ALA A 252 14.74 -4.23 -21.50
CA ALA A 252 15.51 -5.47 -21.49
C ALA A 252 15.54 -6.13 -20.10
N SER A 253 15.61 -5.34 -19.03
CA SER A 253 15.58 -5.81 -17.64
C SER A 253 14.26 -6.46 -17.23
N ASN A 254 13.22 -6.39 -18.05
CA ASN A 254 11.91 -6.96 -17.76
C ASN A 254 11.80 -8.43 -18.19
N LEU A 255 12.58 -8.84 -19.20
CA LEU A 255 12.39 -10.12 -19.91
C LEU A 255 12.58 -11.37 -19.03
N HIS A 256 13.37 -11.28 -17.94
CA HIS A 256 13.60 -12.42 -17.05
C HIS A 256 12.35 -12.83 -16.26
N ARG A 257 11.32 -11.97 -16.18
CA ARG A 257 10.08 -12.21 -15.41
C ARG A 257 8.79 -11.94 -16.19
N GLN A 258 8.86 -11.29 -17.35
CA GLN A 258 7.71 -10.96 -18.19
C GLN A 258 7.68 -11.85 -19.44
N VAL A 259 7.46 -13.15 -19.23
CA VAL A 259 7.71 -14.22 -20.21
C VAL A 259 6.77 -14.27 -21.43
N MET A 260 5.79 -13.37 -21.50
CA MET A 260 4.94 -13.21 -22.68
C MET A 260 5.66 -12.43 -23.81
N TYR A 261 6.66 -11.63 -23.46
CA TYR A 261 7.39 -10.75 -24.39
C TYR A 261 8.75 -11.34 -24.78
N ASP A 262 9.34 -10.82 -25.86
CA ASP A 262 10.68 -11.22 -26.31
C ASP A 262 11.59 -10.04 -26.65
N ALA A 263 12.88 -10.32 -26.91
CA ALA A 263 13.88 -9.27 -27.13
C ALA A 263 13.59 -8.31 -28.30
N ARG A 264 12.73 -8.70 -29.25
CA ARG A 264 12.33 -7.84 -30.37
C ARG A 264 11.23 -6.86 -29.99
N ASP A 265 10.60 -7.07 -28.84
CA ASP A 265 9.53 -6.25 -28.31
C ASP A 265 10.06 -5.05 -27.51
N ILE A 266 11.35 -5.01 -27.19
CA ILE A 266 11.99 -3.94 -26.40
C ILE A 266 11.73 -2.58 -27.05
N GLY A 267 11.38 -1.58 -26.24
CA GLY A 267 11.05 -0.23 -26.70
C GLY A 267 9.60 -0.04 -27.16
N GLN A 268 8.78 -1.10 -27.12
CA GLN A 268 7.35 -1.01 -27.42
C GLN A 268 6.51 -0.97 -26.13
N ARG A 269 5.34 -0.33 -26.19
CA ARG A 269 4.43 -0.22 -25.04
C ARG A 269 3.92 -1.59 -24.60
N LYS A 270 3.96 -1.87 -23.30
CA LYS A 270 3.55 -3.17 -22.73
C LYS A 270 2.07 -3.46 -23.00
N VAL A 271 1.21 -2.45 -22.91
CA VAL A 271 -0.23 -2.61 -23.16
C VAL A 271 -0.53 -3.06 -24.60
N ASP A 272 0.15 -2.50 -25.61
CA ASP A 272 0.01 -2.90 -27.01
C ASP A 272 0.55 -4.32 -27.24
N LEU A 273 1.69 -4.63 -26.59
CA LEU A 273 2.28 -5.96 -26.64
C LEU A 273 1.34 -7.02 -26.06
N ALA A 274 0.78 -6.76 -24.88
CA ALA A 274 -0.15 -7.65 -24.22
C ALA A 274 -1.40 -7.89 -25.09
N ALA A 275 -1.99 -6.83 -25.66
CA ALA A 275 -3.13 -6.95 -26.56
C ALA A 275 -2.84 -7.83 -27.78
N ARG A 276 -1.68 -7.61 -28.44
CA ARG A 276 -1.25 -8.46 -29.56
C ARG A 276 -1.03 -9.91 -29.16
N ARG A 277 -0.52 -10.16 -27.96
CA ARG A 277 -0.24 -11.52 -27.45
C ARG A 277 -1.53 -12.24 -27.11
N VAL A 278 -2.51 -11.56 -26.51
CA VAL A 278 -3.87 -12.10 -26.30
C VAL A 278 -4.54 -12.42 -27.63
N ALA A 279 -4.56 -11.48 -28.59
CA ALA A 279 -5.17 -11.72 -29.91
C ALA A 279 -4.54 -12.91 -30.65
N ARG A 280 -3.25 -13.17 -30.44
CA ARG A 280 -2.57 -14.36 -31.00
C ARG A 280 -2.83 -15.65 -30.24
N LEU A 281 -3.00 -15.57 -28.91
CA LEU A 281 -3.27 -16.71 -28.05
C LEU A 281 -4.72 -17.19 -28.21
N ASN A 282 -5.66 -16.25 -28.17
CA ASN A 282 -7.08 -16.50 -28.25
C ASN A 282 -7.81 -15.33 -28.94
N PRO A 283 -7.96 -15.38 -30.28
CA PRO A 283 -8.66 -14.37 -31.07
C PRO A 283 -10.14 -14.13 -30.69
N THR A 284 -10.76 -14.98 -29.86
CA THR A 284 -12.15 -14.76 -29.42
C THR A 284 -12.26 -13.83 -28.22
N VAL A 285 -11.14 -13.44 -27.60
CA VAL A 285 -11.08 -12.55 -26.45
C VAL A 285 -10.95 -11.12 -26.94
N GLU A 286 -11.88 -10.26 -26.55
CA GLU A 286 -11.80 -8.82 -26.80
C GLU A 286 -10.78 -8.18 -25.84
N VAL A 287 -9.92 -7.30 -26.34
CA VAL A 287 -8.96 -6.56 -25.50
C VAL A 287 -9.26 -5.07 -25.57
N VAL A 288 -9.37 -4.45 -24.39
CA VAL A 288 -9.47 -2.99 -24.20
C VAL A 288 -8.21 -2.51 -23.52
N THR A 289 -7.53 -1.52 -24.09
CA THR A 289 -6.24 -1.03 -23.59
C THR A 289 -6.36 0.34 -22.95
N TYR A 290 -5.77 0.52 -21.78
CA TYR A 290 -5.58 1.81 -21.11
C TYR A 290 -4.09 2.10 -21.03
N GLU A 291 -3.63 3.05 -21.84
CA GLU A 291 -2.22 3.41 -21.95
C GLU A 291 -1.74 4.35 -20.84
N GLN A 292 -2.68 4.92 -20.07
CA GLN A 292 -2.38 5.79 -18.94
C GLN A 292 -2.69 5.03 -17.64
N PRO A 293 -1.93 5.28 -16.56
CA PRO A 293 -2.30 4.82 -15.23
C PRO A 293 -3.72 5.24 -14.87
N LEU A 294 -4.38 4.50 -13.99
CA LEU A 294 -5.64 4.93 -13.41
C LEU A 294 -5.38 5.91 -12.26
N HIS A 295 -6.29 6.86 -12.08
CA HIS A 295 -6.19 7.90 -11.07
C HIS A 295 -7.49 7.99 -10.28
N ALA A 296 -7.45 8.65 -9.12
CA ALA A 296 -8.64 8.78 -8.28
C ALA A 296 -9.83 9.48 -8.96
N GLY A 297 -9.60 10.24 -10.03
CA GLY A 297 -10.65 10.90 -10.81
C GLY A 297 -11.40 10.01 -11.80
N ASP A 298 -10.81 8.89 -12.26
CA ASP A 298 -11.37 8.03 -13.30
C ASP A 298 -11.57 6.56 -12.86
N VAL A 299 -10.84 6.11 -11.84
CA VAL A 299 -10.75 4.70 -11.46
C VAL A 299 -12.11 4.06 -11.17
N ALA A 300 -13.02 4.78 -10.51
CA ALA A 300 -14.34 4.24 -10.17
C ALA A 300 -15.24 4.05 -11.42
N GLU A 301 -15.15 4.94 -12.39
CA GLU A 301 -15.88 4.82 -13.66
C GLU A 301 -15.35 3.67 -14.50
N VAL A 302 -14.02 3.47 -14.49
CA VAL A 302 -13.40 2.33 -15.18
C VAL A 302 -13.82 1.02 -14.51
N PHE A 303 -13.72 0.91 -13.18
CA PHE A 303 -14.04 -0.32 -12.43
C PHE A 303 -15.49 -0.77 -12.67
N ALA A 304 -16.45 0.17 -12.72
CA ALA A 304 -17.86 -0.14 -12.93
C ALA A 304 -18.17 -0.79 -14.30
N GLN A 305 -17.20 -0.87 -15.22
CA GLN A 305 -17.35 -1.51 -16.53
C GLN A 305 -16.93 -2.98 -16.55
N TYR A 306 -16.36 -3.48 -15.45
CA TYR A 306 -15.79 -4.81 -15.34
C TYR A 306 -16.45 -5.61 -14.20
N ASP A 307 -16.49 -6.93 -14.36
CA ASP A 307 -17.07 -7.83 -13.36
C ASP A 307 -16.07 -8.16 -12.24
N LEU A 308 -14.77 -8.00 -12.53
CA LEU A 308 -13.67 -8.29 -11.63
C LEU A 308 -12.41 -7.51 -12.02
N VAL A 309 -11.63 -7.11 -11.03
CA VAL A 309 -10.33 -6.46 -11.21
C VAL A 309 -9.21 -7.33 -10.64
N VAL A 310 -8.09 -7.39 -11.33
CA VAL A 310 -6.84 -7.99 -10.87
C VAL A 310 -5.76 -6.92 -10.85
N GLU A 311 -5.24 -6.63 -9.67
CA GLU A 311 -4.19 -5.63 -9.47
C GLU A 311 -2.84 -6.33 -9.46
N CYS A 312 -2.00 -6.00 -10.45
CA CYS A 312 -0.75 -6.70 -10.76
C CYS A 312 0.45 -5.75 -10.81
N THR A 313 0.34 -4.54 -10.25
CA THR A 313 1.46 -3.60 -10.17
C THR A 313 2.36 -3.91 -8.97
N ASP A 314 3.58 -3.40 -8.99
CA ASP A 314 4.49 -3.40 -7.85
C ASP A 314 4.38 -2.12 -7.01
N ASP A 315 3.46 -1.22 -7.38
CA ASP A 315 3.25 0.05 -6.70
C ASP A 315 2.21 -0.09 -5.58
N LEU A 316 2.53 0.50 -4.43
CA LEU A 316 1.64 0.50 -3.29
C LEU A 316 0.50 1.51 -3.45
N ALA A 317 0.75 2.65 -4.09
CA ALA A 317 -0.30 3.65 -4.27
C ALA A 317 -1.42 3.11 -5.19
N SER A 318 -1.06 2.43 -6.28
CA SER A 318 -1.96 1.69 -7.17
C SER A 318 -2.78 0.65 -6.41
N ARG A 319 -2.17 -0.14 -5.52
CA ARG A 319 -2.89 -1.12 -4.68
C ARG A 319 -3.96 -0.50 -3.80
N TYR A 320 -3.65 0.60 -3.13
CA TYR A 320 -4.62 1.31 -2.31
C TYR A 320 -5.71 1.98 -3.15
N LEU A 321 -5.34 2.57 -4.29
CA LEU A 321 -6.28 3.16 -5.23
C LEU A 321 -7.28 2.12 -5.75
N ALA A 322 -6.78 0.96 -6.19
CA ALA A 322 -7.59 -0.16 -6.66
C ALA A 322 -8.49 -0.72 -5.56
N ASN A 323 -7.98 -0.89 -4.33
CA ASN A 323 -8.79 -1.30 -3.18
C ASN A 323 -9.96 -0.34 -2.94
N ASP A 324 -9.69 0.96 -2.93
CA ASP A 324 -10.71 1.95 -2.60
C ASP A 324 -11.76 2.03 -3.71
N ALA A 325 -11.35 1.94 -4.97
CA ALA A 325 -12.25 1.88 -6.10
C ALA A 325 -13.11 0.61 -6.08
N ALA A 326 -12.53 -0.55 -5.78
CA ALA A 326 -13.24 -1.82 -5.64
C ALA A 326 -14.33 -1.74 -4.56
N VAL A 327 -13.97 -1.25 -3.37
CA VAL A 327 -14.92 -1.08 -2.25
C VAL A 327 -16.04 -0.09 -2.60
N LEU A 328 -15.74 1.01 -3.30
CA LEU A 328 -16.76 1.99 -3.69
C LEU A 328 -17.72 1.48 -4.76
N THR A 329 -17.22 0.69 -5.70
CA THR A 329 -17.99 0.18 -6.85
C THR A 329 -18.62 -1.18 -6.59
N SER A 330 -18.28 -1.82 -5.47
CA SER A 330 -18.60 -3.23 -5.19
C SER A 330 -18.10 -4.16 -6.29
N THR A 331 -16.94 -3.85 -6.87
CA THR A 331 -16.28 -4.69 -7.88
C THR A 331 -15.24 -5.57 -7.19
N PRO A 332 -15.34 -6.90 -7.28
CA PRO A 332 -14.35 -7.81 -6.71
C PRO A 332 -12.93 -7.52 -7.22
N LEU A 333 -11.96 -7.65 -6.33
CA LEU A 333 -10.56 -7.32 -6.56
C LEU A 333 -9.64 -8.44 -6.06
N VAL A 334 -8.69 -8.83 -6.89
CA VAL A 334 -7.61 -9.75 -6.50
C VAL A 334 -6.29 -8.99 -6.46
N LEU A 335 -5.73 -8.84 -5.26
CA LEU A 335 -4.46 -8.16 -5.01
C LEU A 335 -3.33 -9.19 -4.87
N ALA A 336 -2.15 -8.87 -5.39
CA ALA A 336 -0.93 -9.55 -5.01
C ALA A 336 0.25 -8.59 -4.89
N SER A 337 1.29 -9.03 -4.20
CA SER A 337 2.58 -8.35 -4.21
C SER A 337 3.71 -9.36 -4.09
N VAL A 338 4.89 -8.99 -4.58
CA VAL A 338 6.07 -9.84 -4.53
C VAL A 338 7.21 -9.11 -3.84
N TYR A 339 7.98 -9.84 -3.05
CA TYR A 339 9.23 -9.37 -2.48
C TYR A 339 10.23 -10.54 -2.46
N GLN A 340 11.34 -10.42 -3.21
CA GLN A 340 12.37 -11.47 -3.33
C GLN A 340 11.81 -12.86 -3.71
N TYR A 341 11.66 -13.76 -2.73
CA TYR A 341 11.14 -15.12 -2.86
C TYR A 341 9.72 -15.28 -2.29
N GLU A 342 9.17 -14.21 -1.74
CA GLU A 342 7.90 -14.19 -1.03
C GLU A 342 6.84 -13.44 -1.83
N GLY A 343 5.60 -13.77 -1.53
CA GLY A 343 4.44 -13.12 -2.12
C GLY A 343 3.28 -13.04 -1.16
N GLN A 344 2.43 -12.04 -1.40
CA GLN A 344 1.16 -11.86 -0.72
C GLN A 344 0.04 -11.97 -1.74
N LEU A 345 -1.08 -12.56 -1.34
CA LEU A 345 -2.29 -12.67 -2.15
C LEU A 345 -3.51 -12.37 -1.27
N GLN A 346 -4.38 -11.49 -1.73
CA GLN A 346 -5.64 -11.16 -1.05
C GLN A 346 -6.78 -11.08 -2.05
N VAL A 347 -7.90 -11.72 -1.70
CA VAL A 347 -9.17 -11.53 -2.39
C VAL A 347 -10.01 -10.54 -1.60
N VAL A 348 -10.38 -9.44 -2.25
CA VAL A 348 -11.34 -8.45 -1.76
C VAL A 348 -12.60 -8.60 -2.60
N THR A 349 -13.56 -9.33 -2.09
CA THR A 349 -14.90 -9.54 -2.66
C THR A 349 -15.71 -8.25 -2.83
N ALA A 350 -15.40 -7.23 -2.03
CA ALA A 350 -16.04 -5.90 -2.04
C ALA A 350 -17.55 -5.89 -1.72
N GLU A 351 -18.05 -6.95 -1.08
CA GLU A 351 -19.41 -6.98 -0.56
C GLU A 351 -19.53 -6.13 0.73
N PRO A 352 -20.69 -5.49 0.99
CA PRO A 352 -20.89 -4.70 2.20
C PRO A 352 -20.63 -5.49 3.48
N GLY A 353 -19.68 -5.03 4.30
CA GLY A 353 -19.32 -5.65 5.58
C GLY A 353 -18.14 -6.62 5.50
N GLU A 354 -17.70 -6.98 4.29
CA GLU A 354 -16.52 -7.81 4.10
C GLU A 354 -15.22 -6.97 4.17
N PRO A 355 -14.13 -7.56 4.67
CA PRO A 355 -12.88 -6.83 4.87
C PRO A 355 -12.19 -6.46 3.56
N CYS A 356 -11.50 -5.32 3.58
CA CYS A 356 -10.70 -4.82 2.47
C CYS A 356 -9.22 -4.69 2.88
N LEU A 357 -8.35 -4.24 1.98
CA LEU A 357 -6.93 -3.99 2.27
C LEU A 357 -6.76 -3.06 3.48
N ARG A 358 -7.58 -2.01 3.56
CA ARG A 358 -7.54 -1.02 4.65
C ARG A 358 -8.03 -1.55 6.00
N CYS A 359 -8.70 -2.70 6.04
CA CYS A 359 -9.01 -3.35 7.31
C CYS A 359 -7.76 -3.92 7.97
N LEU A 360 -6.78 -4.36 7.17
CA LEU A 360 -5.48 -4.84 7.66
C LEU A 360 -4.47 -3.69 7.80
N TRP A 361 -4.41 -2.81 6.81
CA TRP A 361 -3.49 -1.66 6.78
C TRP A 361 -4.24 -0.36 6.48
N PRO A 362 -4.76 0.33 7.50
CA PRO A 362 -5.61 1.51 7.33
C PRO A 362 -5.01 2.60 6.46
N ASP A 363 -3.71 2.87 6.66
CA ASP A 363 -2.95 3.87 5.94
C ASP A 363 -1.83 3.21 5.14
N PRO A 364 -1.53 3.70 3.92
CA PRO A 364 -0.36 3.26 3.19
C PRO A 364 0.90 3.60 3.98
N PRO A 365 1.88 2.67 4.11
CA PRO A 365 3.18 3.01 4.67
C PRO A 365 3.86 4.08 3.83
N ALA A 366 4.76 4.85 4.47
CA ALA A 366 5.46 5.94 3.80
C ALA A 366 6.23 5.40 2.56
N PRO A 367 6.29 6.14 1.44
CA PRO A 367 6.97 5.68 0.21
C PRO A 367 8.42 5.19 0.43
N ALA A 368 9.15 5.82 1.37
CA ALA A 368 10.52 5.43 1.73
C ALA A 368 10.63 4.04 2.41
N LEU A 369 9.51 3.48 2.89
CA LEU A 369 9.43 2.14 3.51
C LEU A 369 8.85 1.10 2.54
N ALA A 370 8.23 1.54 1.44
CA ALA A 370 7.77 0.68 0.37
C ALA A 370 9.00 0.31 -0.47
N GLY A 371 9.79 -0.66 0.00
CA GLY A 371 10.94 -1.17 -0.75
C GLY A 371 10.51 -1.54 -2.17
N SER A 372 11.22 -1.02 -3.17
CA SER A 372 10.89 -1.33 -4.56
C SER A 372 11.44 -2.71 -4.94
N CYS A 373 10.69 -3.47 -5.74
CA CYS A 373 11.19 -4.73 -6.31
C CYS A 373 12.48 -4.54 -7.12
N VAL A 374 12.74 -3.32 -7.58
CA VAL A 374 13.92 -2.93 -8.37
C VAL A 374 15.17 -2.87 -7.48
N GLU A 375 15.06 -2.36 -6.26
CA GLU A 375 16.19 -2.25 -5.32
C GLU A 375 16.52 -3.57 -4.61
N SER A 376 15.50 -4.38 -4.31
CA SER A 376 15.67 -5.65 -3.57
C SER A 376 15.89 -6.86 -4.48
N GLY A 377 15.59 -6.75 -5.77
CA GLY A 377 15.64 -7.84 -6.75
C GLY A 377 14.50 -8.84 -6.59
N VAL A 378 14.17 -9.55 -7.68
CA VAL A 378 13.11 -10.58 -7.70
C VAL A 378 13.50 -11.74 -8.60
N LEU A 379 13.30 -12.97 -8.13
CA LEU A 379 13.53 -14.17 -8.94
C LEU A 379 12.32 -14.38 -9.88
N GLY A 380 12.56 -14.44 -11.20
CA GLY A 380 11.50 -14.37 -12.23
C GLY A 380 10.29 -15.31 -12.03
N PRO A 381 10.48 -16.59 -11.65
CA PRO A 381 9.37 -17.48 -11.29
C PRO A 381 8.43 -16.98 -10.20
N VAL A 382 8.89 -16.16 -9.25
CA VAL A 382 8.09 -15.73 -8.09
C VAL A 382 6.85 -14.95 -8.52
N PRO A 383 6.94 -13.82 -9.26
CA PRO A 383 5.76 -13.14 -9.78
C PRO A 383 4.99 -14.01 -10.79
N GLY A 384 5.65 -14.94 -11.49
CA GLY A 384 4.98 -15.91 -12.36
C GLY A 384 4.00 -16.82 -11.59
N VAL A 385 4.43 -17.36 -10.44
CA VAL A 385 3.60 -18.20 -9.57
C VAL A 385 2.49 -17.35 -8.94
N LEU A 386 2.81 -16.21 -8.35
CA LEU A 386 1.81 -15.37 -7.68
C LEU A 386 0.76 -14.83 -8.65
N GLY A 387 1.15 -14.42 -9.87
CA GLY A 387 0.20 -14.01 -10.89
C GLY A 387 -0.66 -15.17 -11.40
N THR A 388 -0.12 -16.41 -11.44
CA THR A 388 -0.95 -17.60 -11.72
C THR A 388 -1.95 -17.87 -10.59
N MET A 389 -1.57 -17.63 -9.33
CA MET A 389 -2.49 -17.69 -8.19
C MET A 389 -3.58 -16.62 -8.30
N GLN A 390 -3.25 -15.40 -8.72
CA GLN A 390 -4.25 -14.36 -8.99
C GLN A 390 -5.25 -14.78 -10.08
N ALA A 391 -4.75 -15.35 -11.18
CA ALA A 391 -5.61 -15.87 -12.25
C ALA A 391 -6.56 -16.96 -11.75
N MET A 392 -6.06 -17.84 -10.87
CA MET A 392 -6.87 -18.88 -10.24
C MET A 392 -7.99 -18.29 -9.37
N GLU A 393 -7.68 -17.27 -8.55
CA GLU A 393 -8.69 -16.58 -7.75
C GLU A 393 -9.74 -15.88 -8.60
N ALA A 394 -9.32 -15.20 -9.67
CA ALA A 394 -10.23 -14.56 -10.62
C ALA A 394 -11.19 -15.58 -11.25
N LEU A 395 -10.67 -16.73 -11.73
CA LEU A 395 -11.51 -17.78 -12.31
C LEU A 395 -12.47 -18.39 -11.28
N LYS A 396 -12.02 -18.60 -10.04
CA LYS A 396 -12.91 -19.09 -8.96
C LYS A 396 -14.06 -18.13 -8.72
N LEU A 397 -13.80 -16.82 -8.66
CA LEU A 397 -14.84 -15.81 -8.47
C LEU A 397 -15.84 -15.78 -9.63
N LEU A 398 -15.36 -15.73 -10.88
CA LEU A 398 -16.23 -15.69 -12.07
C LEU A 398 -17.10 -16.95 -12.22
N LEU A 399 -16.55 -18.11 -11.87
CA LEU A 399 -17.26 -19.39 -11.96
C LEU A 399 -18.16 -19.66 -10.74
N GLY A 400 -17.96 -18.95 -9.63
CA GLY A 400 -18.61 -19.23 -8.35
C GLY A 400 -18.11 -20.51 -7.69
N LEU A 401 -16.80 -20.79 -7.81
CA LEU A 401 -16.16 -21.92 -7.14
C LEU A 401 -15.98 -21.65 -5.64
N PRO A 402 -15.88 -22.70 -4.81
CA PRO A 402 -15.67 -22.54 -3.37
C PRO A 402 -14.48 -21.63 -3.06
N GLN A 403 -14.71 -20.66 -2.18
CA GLN A 403 -13.70 -19.82 -1.57
C GLN A 403 -13.53 -20.19 -0.09
N PRO A 404 -12.34 -19.97 0.52
CA PRO A 404 -12.19 -20.07 1.97
C PRO A 404 -13.24 -19.21 2.68
N ALA A 405 -13.87 -19.74 3.72
CA ALA A 405 -14.91 -19.02 4.46
C ALA A 405 -14.36 -17.80 5.22
N ASP A 406 -13.10 -17.86 5.65
CA ASP A 406 -12.45 -16.76 6.37
C ASP A 406 -11.71 -15.86 5.38
N HIS A 407 -11.92 -14.55 5.47
CA HIS A 407 -11.12 -13.57 4.74
C HIS A 407 -9.72 -13.48 5.35
N ALA A 408 -8.68 -13.60 4.52
CA ALA A 408 -7.31 -13.56 4.99
C ALA A 408 -6.36 -13.02 3.91
N LEU A 409 -5.26 -12.44 4.35
CA LEU A 409 -4.07 -12.26 3.53
C LEU A 409 -3.30 -13.58 3.49
N GLN A 410 -3.10 -14.14 2.31
CA GLN A 410 -2.23 -15.31 2.14
C GLN A 410 -0.79 -14.85 1.94
N LEU A 411 0.10 -15.33 2.79
CA LEU A 411 1.55 -15.23 2.63
C LEU A 411 2.07 -16.52 2.01
N VAL A 412 2.99 -16.40 1.07
CA VAL A 412 3.62 -17.52 0.37
C VAL A 412 5.11 -17.27 0.33
N ASN A 413 5.90 -18.19 0.87
CA ASN A 413 7.35 -18.21 0.69
C ASN A 413 7.69 -19.33 -0.30
N LEU A 414 8.21 -18.96 -1.48
CA LEU A 414 8.55 -19.92 -2.53
C LEU A 414 9.96 -20.49 -2.40
N LEU A 415 10.75 -20.01 -1.44
CA LEU A 415 12.07 -20.56 -1.15
C LEU A 415 11.95 -21.86 -0.34
N ASP A 416 11.09 -21.88 0.68
CA ASP A 416 10.86 -23.05 1.53
C ASP A 416 9.50 -23.74 1.27
N GLY A 417 8.64 -23.13 0.46
CA GLY A 417 7.33 -23.66 0.08
C GLY A 417 6.25 -23.47 1.15
N THR A 418 6.51 -22.66 2.18
CA THR A 418 5.52 -22.41 3.24
C THR A 418 4.42 -21.45 2.77
N SER A 419 3.22 -21.64 3.32
CA SER A 419 2.12 -20.70 3.15
C SER A 419 1.39 -20.49 4.46
N GLN A 420 1.05 -19.24 4.74
CA GLN A 420 0.35 -18.81 5.94
C GLN A 420 -0.86 -17.97 5.55
N ARG A 421 -1.91 -18.00 6.37
CA ARG A 421 -3.10 -17.15 6.20
C ARG A 421 -3.23 -16.26 7.42
N LEU A 422 -3.19 -14.95 7.21
CA LEU A 422 -3.41 -13.95 8.24
C LEU A 422 -4.88 -13.49 8.16
N PRO A 423 -5.74 -13.84 9.13
CA PRO A 423 -7.14 -13.44 9.12
C PRO A 423 -7.29 -11.91 9.11
N ILE A 424 -8.32 -11.42 8.42
CA ILE A 424 -8.65 -9.99 8.38
C ILE A 424 -10.03 -9.80 8.99
N ASP A 425 -10.08 -9.10 10.13
CA ASP A 425 -11.34 -8.76 10.80
C ASP A 425 -11.80 -7.35 10.41
N ALA A 426 -12.93 -7.27 9.71
CA ALA A 426 -13.55 -6.00 9.34
C ALA A 426 -13.98 -5.17 10.58
N GLY A 427 -14.35 -5.83 11.68
CA GLY A 427 -14.75 -5.22 12.94
C GLY A 427 -13.62 -4.51 13.67
N GLN A 428 -12.38 -4.97 13.50
CA GLN A 428 -11.18 -4.32 14.03
C GLN A 428 -10.50 -3.38 13.01
N GLY A 429 -10.99 -3.36 11.77
CA GLY A 429 -10.45 -2.56 10.67
C GLY A 429 -11.24 -1.29 10.38
N CYS A 430 -11.76 -1.16 9.17
CA CYS A 430 -12.48 0.05 8.74
C CYS A 430 -13.77 0.33 9.53
N ALA A 431 -14.35 -0.65 10.22
CA ALA A 431 -15.53 -0.43 11.06
C ALA A 431 -15.28 0.65 12.14
N LEU A 432 -14.06 0.70 12.70
CA LEU A 432 -13.63 1.74 13.66
C LEU A 432 -13.56 3.15 13.07
N HIS A 433 -13.62 3.26 11.74
CA HIS A 433 -13.45 4.49 10.96
C HIS A 433 -14.70 4.84 10.13
N GLY A 434 -15.86 4.28 10.47
CA GLY A 434 -17.13 4.53 9.78
C GLY A 434 -17.42 3.58 8.61
N GLY A 435 -16.70 2.46 8.50
CA GLY A 435 -16.92 1.40 7.52
C GLY A 435 -16.09 1.55 6.24
N CYS A 436 -15.88 0.43 5.52
CA CYS A 436 -15.01 0.35 4.34
C CYS A 436 -15.36 1.41 3.28
N VAL A 437 -16.65 1.58 2.96
CA VAL A 437 -17.12 2.55 1.96
C VAL A 437 -16.79 4.00 2.35
N ALA A 438 -16.96 4.36 3.63
CA ALA A 438 -16.66 5.72 4.08
C ALA A 438 -15.14 6.01 4.06
N VAL A 439 -14.33 5.01 4.43
CA VAL A 439 -12.86 5.11 4.38
C VAL A 439 -12.39 5.24 2.94
N ALA A 440 -12.84 4.35 2.05
CA ALA A 440 -12.48 4.36 0.62
C ALA A 440 -12.88 5.69 -0.06
N ARG A 441 -14.09 6.20 0.22
CA ARG A 441 -14.56 7.49 -0.31
C ARG A 441 -13.63 8.63 0.05
N ARG A 442 -13.33 8.79 1.35
CA ARG A 442 -12.43 9.85 1.82
C ARG A 442 -11.03 9.69 1.25
N ALA A 443 -10.56 8.47 1.07
CA ALA A 443 -9.26 8.21 0.47
C ALA A 443 -9.21 8.64 -1.01
N LEU A 444 -10.21 8.27 -1.82
CA LEU A 444 -10.28 8.70 -3.21
C LEU A 444 -10.50 10.20 -3.36
N GLU A 445 -11.34 10.82 -2.53
CA GLU A 445 -11.52 12.28 -2.53
C GLU A 445 -10.20 13.00 -2.22
N ARG A 446 -9.43 12.50 -1.24
CA ARG A 446 -8.10 13.04 -0.93
C ARG A 446 -7.10 12.83 -2.07
N ALA A 447 -7.03 11.62 -2.63
CA ALA A 447 -6.13 11.30 -3.72
C ALA A 447 -6.47 12.09 -5.00
N HIS A 448 -7.76 12.32 -5.27
CA HIS A 448 -8.21 13.14 -6.38
C HIS A 448 -7.82 14.61 -6.17
N ALA A 449 -8.10 15.15 -4.98
CA ALA A 449 -7.68 16.50 -4.64
C ALA A 449 -6.15 16.66 -4.73
N GLU A 450 -5.37 15.69 -4.27
CA GLU A 450 -3.90 15.71 -4.38
C GLU A 450 -3.43 15.63 -5.84
N GLY A 451 -4.02 14.75 -6.65
CA GLY A 451 -3.73 14.65 -8.08
C GLY A 451 -4.03 15.94 -8.85
N GLU A 452 -5.06 16.71 -8.46
CA GLU A 452 -5.33 18.04 -9.05
C GLU A 452 -4.27 19.10 -8.68
N LEU A 453 -3.56 18.90 -7.57
CA LEU A 453 -2.49 19.79 -7.11
C LEU A 453 -1.14 19.43 -7.73
N GLU A 454 -0.94 18.19 -8.19
CA GLU A 454 0.35 17.73 -8.67
C GLU A 454 0.50 17.78 -10.21
N ARG A 455 1.73 17.95 -10.67
CA ARG A 455 2.13 17.81 -12.08
C ARG A 455 3.34 16.91 -12.17
N HIS A 456 3.30 15.98 -13.12
CA HIS A 456 4.43 15.13 -13.43
C HIS A 456 5.29 15.78 -14.51
N PHE A 457 6.60 15.83 -14.27
CA PHE A 457 7.60 16.22 -15.26
C PHE A 457 8.85 15.40 -15.02
N ASP A 458 9.32 14.68 -16.03
CA ASP A 458 10.57 13.90 -15.94
C ASP A 458 11.79 14.83 -15.83
N ARG A 459 11.65 16.07 -16.32
CA ARG A 459 12.67 17.11 -16.33
C ARG A 459 12.06 18.49 -16.11
N LEU A 460 12.71 19.32 -15.29
CA LEU A 460 12.27 20.70 -15.06
C LEU A 460 12.33 21.59 -16.30
N ASP A 461 13.17 21.27 -17.29
CA ASP A 461 13.20 21.99 -18.58
C ASP A 461 11.83 21.93 -19.27
N ALA A 462 11.18 20.77 -19.21
CA ALA A 462 9.85 20.57 -19.79
C ALA A 462 8.78 21.38 -19.04
N ALA A 463 8.89 21.50 -17.72
CA ALA A 463 8.02 22.36 -16.91
C ALA A 463 8.18 23.84 -17.28
N VAL A 464 9.41 24.32 -17.45
CA VAL A 464 9.68 25.71 -17.85
C VAL A 464 9.14 25.99 -19.26
N GLN A 465 9.32 25.05 -20.20
CA GLN A 465 8.78 25.12 -21.56
C GLN A 465 7.24 25.08 -21.58
N ALA A 466 6.62 24.31 -20.68
CA ALA A 466 5.18 24.25 -20.49
C ALA A 466 4.59 25.50 -19.82
N GLY A 467 5.41 26.49 -19.48
CA GLY A 467 4.94 27.79 -19.02
C GLY A 467 5.11 28.04 -17.52
N TYR A 468 5.60 27.08 -16.73
CA TYR A 468 5.63 27.20 -15.28
C TYR A 468 6.76 28.11 -14.77
N ALA A 469 6.47 28.88 -13.72
CA ALA A 469 7.46 29.52 -12.87
C ALA A 469 7.85 28.55 -11.74
N ILE A 470 9.13 28.20 -11.67
CA ILE A 470 9.63 27.21 -10.68
C ILE A 470 9.90 27.91 -9.35
N VAL A 471 9.30 27.42 -8.27
CA VAL A 471 9.53 27.90 -6.90
C VAL A 471 10.15 26.78 -6.09
N ASP A 472 11.40 26.95 -5.68
CA ASP A 472 12.13 25.99 -4.87
C ASP A 472 11.84 26.25 -3.39
N VAL A 473 11.10 25.33 -2.77
CA VAL A 473 10.64 25.44 -1.37
C VAL A 473 11.48 24.61 -0.40
N ARG A 474 12.62 24.09 -0.87
CA ARG A 474 13.60 23.41 -0.02
C ARG A 474 14.29 24.41 0.92
N GLU A 475 14.86 23.90 2.00
CA GLU A 475 15.65 24.73 2.91
C GLU A 475 16.98 25.15 2.24
N PRO A 476 17.59 26.28 2.65
CA PRO A 476 18.80 26.81 2.01
C PRO A 476 19.92 25.77 1.85
N ASP A 477 20.17 24.96 2.88
CA ASP A 477 21.21 23.93 2.87
C ASP A 477 20.92 22.83 1.82
N GLU A 478 19.66 22.48 1.59
CA GLU A 478 19.26 21.51 0.56
C GLU A 478 19.44 22.09 -0.85
N ILE A 479 19.13 23.38 -1.03
CA ILE A 479 19.29 24.08 -2.31
C ILE A 479 20.77 24.22 -2.66
N ASP A 480 21.61 24.55 -1.69
CA ASP A 480 23.03 24.74 -1.91
C ASP A 480 23.77 23.41 -2.11
N ALA A 481 23.32 22.33 -1.46
CA ALA A 481 23.83 20.98 -1.69
C ALA A 481 23.49 20.45 -3.09
N VAL A 482 22.26 20.66 -3.55
CA VAL A 482 21.79 20.20 -4.88
C VAL A 482 20.98 21.31 -5.56
N PRO A 483 21.64 22.24 -6.27
CA PRO A 483 20.94 23.32 -6.98
C PRO A 483 20.11 22.78 -8.15
N LEU A 484 18.95 23.38 -8.39
CA LEU A 484 18.19 23.10 -9.62
C LEU A 484 18.92 23.66 -10.83
N HIS A 485 18.89 22.95 -11.96
CA HIS A 485 19.53 23.37 -13.21
C HIS A 485 18.74 24.43 -13.99
N VAL A 486 17.50 24.70 -13.57
CA VAL A 486 16.63 25.75 -14.13
C VAL A 486 16.57 26.96 -13.22
N THR A 487 16.22 28.12 -13.77
CA THR A 487 15.95 29.32 -12.96
C THR A 487 14.76 29.08 -12.04
N SER A 488 14.97 29.22 -10.73
CA SER A 488 13.93 29.06 -9.71
C SER A 488 13.90 30.25 -8.75
N LEU A 489 12.72 30.57 -8.22
CA LEU A 489 12.55 31.46 -7.09
C LEU A 489 12.76 30.66 -5.81
N ARG A 490 13.81 30.99 -5.04
CA ARG A 490 14.08 30.33 -3.76
C ARG A 490 13.17 30.90 -2.68
N MET A 491 12.26 30.08 -2.17
CA MET A 491 11.29 30.48 -1.16
C MET A 491 11.07 29.32 -0.19
N PRO A 492 11.98 29.14 0.81
CA PRO A 492 11.89 28.05 1.77
C PRO A 492 10.51 27.97 2.41
N SER A 493 10.13 26.77 2.85
CA SER A 493 8.76 26.44 3.26
C SER A 493 8.11 27.45 4.22
N GLY A 494 8.85 27.96 5.20
CA GLY A 494 8.38 28.96 6.18
C GLY A 494 8.28 30.41 5.67
N ALA A 495 8.81 30.69 4.48
CA ALA A 495 8.83 32.01 3.85
C ALA A 495 7.86 32.11 2.64
N ILE A 496 7.04 31.07 2.42
CA ILE A 496 6.06 31.05 1.32
C ILE A 496 5.01 32.13 1.54
N SER A 497 4.86 33.00 0.53
CA SER A 497 3.90 34.12 0.56
C SER A 497 3.02 34.07 -0.70
N ALA A 498 1.72 33.86 -0.50
CA ALA A 498 0.76 33.92 -1.60
C ALA A 498 0.75 35.28 -2.29
N ASP A 499 0.95 36.38 -1.56
CA ASP A 499 0.95 37.71 -2.15
C ASP A 499 2.14 37.87 -3.10
N THR A 500 3.32 37.36 -2.73
CA THR A 500 4.50 37.34 -3.62
C THR A 500 4.24 36.50 -4.87
N LEU A 501 3.62 35.33 -4.71
CA LEU A 501 3.40 34.38 -5.81
C LEU A 501 2.22 34.77 -6.72
N ARG A 502 1.20 35.47 -6.22
CA ARG A 502 0.07 35.98 -7.02
C ARG A 502 0.49 36.96 -8.10
N HIS A 503 1.61 37.65 -7.91
CA HIS A 503 2.15 38.61 -8.87
C HIS A 503 2.91 37.95 -10.03
N LEU A 504 3.09 36.64 -10.01
CA LEU A 504 3.67 35.92 -11.13
C LEU A 504 2.63 35.77 -12.24
N GLU A 505 2.94 36.27 -13.44
CA GLU A 505 2.08 36.13 -14.64
C GLU A 505 2.07 34.69 -15.21
N ARG A 506 2.66 33.73 -14.50
CA ARG A 506 2.86 32.35 -14.93
C ARG A 506 2.35 31.38 -13.86
N PRO A 507 1.80 30.21 -14.25
CA PRO A 507 1.44 29.18 -13.30
C PRO A 507 2.65 28.75 -12.48
N VAL A 508 2.47 28.56 -11.17
CA VAL A 508 3.57 28.29 -10.23
C VAL A 508 3.75 26.79 -10.08
N LEU A 509 4.97 26.28 -10.24
CA LEU A 509 5.32 24.90 -9.90
C LEU A 509 6.27 24.89 -8.69
N LEU A 510 5.76 24.42 -7.55
CA LEU A 510 6.50 24.27 -6.32
C LEU A 510 7.31 22.98 -6.37
N VAL A 511 8.59 23.08 -6.01
CA VAL A 511 9.54 21.98 -6.02
C VAL A 511 10.14 21.83 -4.62
N CYS A 512 10.00 20.65 -4.03
CA CYS A 512 10.70 20.28 -2.80
C CYS A 512 11.49 18.98 -3.00
N ALA A 513 12.18 18.48 -1.98
CA ALA A 513 12.97 17.25 -2.10
C ALA A 513 12.14 16.01 -2.51
N SER A 514 10.94 15.84 -1.93
CA SER A 514 10.13 14.60 -2.05
C SER A 514 8.66 14.83 -2.47
N GLY A 515 8.32 16.02 -2.95
CA GLY A 515 6.93 16.39 -3.30
C GLY A 515 6.02 16.75 -2.11
N ARG A 516 6.27 16.22 -0.90
CA ARG A 516 5.39 16.40 0.27
C ARG A 516 5.21 17.86 0.72
N ARG A 517 6.31 18.61 0.89
CA ARG A 517 6.27 20.03 1.32
C ARG A 517 5.63 20.90 0.24
N SER A 518 5.96 20.65 -1.03
CA SER A 518 5.40 21.39 -2.15
C SER A 518 3.90 21.13 -2.32
N ALA A 519 3.43 19.89 -2.13
CA ALA A 519 2.01 19.56 -2.17
C ALA A 519 1.22 20.27 -1.06
N HIS A 520 1.74 20.24 0.19
CA HIS A 520 1.13 20.97 1.31
C HIS A 520 1.05 22.48 1.05
N ALA A 521 2.16 23.08 0.62
CA ALA A 521 2.19 24.50 0.29
C ALA A 521 1.25 24.86 -0.87
N THR A 522 1.18 24.01 -1.90
CA THR A 522 0.29 24.19 -3.05
C THR A 522 -1.18 24.24 -2.61
N ARG A 523 -1.58 23.37 -1.68
CA ARG A 523 -2.94 23.37 -1.11
C ARG A 523 -3.30 24.71 -0.48
N LEU A 524 -2.44 25.22 0.41
CA LEU A 524 -2.63 26.51 1.08
C LEU A 524 -2.64 27.68 0.09
N LEU A 525 -1.76 27.64 -0.91
CA LEU A 525 -1.67 28.67 -1.94
C LEU A 525 -2.92 28.71 -2.83
N ARG A 526 -3.48 27.54 -3.20
CA ARG A 526 -4.72 27.45 -3.98
C ARG A 526 -5.93 27.95 -3.20
N GLU A 527 -6.03 27.64 -1.91
CA GLU A 527 -7.08 28.21 -1.04
C GLU A 527 -7.03 29.75 -1.01
N GLN A 528 -5.83 30.30 -1.19
CA GLN A 528 -5.60 31.74 -1.28
C GLN A 528 -5.72 32.28 -2.72
N GLY A 529 -6.12 31.46 -3.70
CA GLY A 529 -6.35 31.87 -5.09
C GLY A 529 -5.07 32.00 -5.94
N VAL A 530 -3.97 31.38 -5.55
CA VAL A 530 -2.75 31.30 -6.36
C VAL A 530 -2.87 30.13 -7.32
N ASP A 531 -2.53 30.35 -8.59
CA ASP A 531 -2.48 29.32 -9.61
C ASP A 531 -1.20 28.48 -9.47
N ALA A 532 -1.24 27.52 -8.53
CA ALA A 532 -0.08 26.74 -8.10
C ALA A 532 -0.26 25.23 -8.29
N TRP A 533 0.85 24.54 -8.54
CA TRP A 533 0.98 23.09 -8.60
C TRP A 533 2.23 22.64 -7.85
N SER A 534 2.26 21.39 -7.40
CA SER A 534 3.43 20.71 -6.87
C SER A 534 4.04 19.81 -7.93
N LEU A 535 5.37 19.76 -8.01
CA LEU A 535 6.04 18.71 -8.77
C LEU A 535 5.84 17.38 -8.06
N ALA A 536 5.17 16.44 -8.73
CA ALA A 536 4.97 15.08 -8.23
C ALA A 536 6.32 14.43 -7.90
N GLY A 537 6.46 13.86 -6.70
CA GLY A 537 7.71 13.23 -6.23
C GLY A 537 8.88 14.18 -5.93
N GLY A 538 8.77 15.48 -6.25
CA GLY A 538 9.81 16.47 -6.01
C GLY A 538 11.08 16.25 -6.83
N VAL A 539 12.21 16.78 -6.36
CA VAL A 539 13.51 16.63 -7.04
C VAL A 539 13.93 15.17 -7.16
N ALA A 540 13.56 14.32 -6.19
CA ALA A 540 13.89 12.90 -6.19
C ALA A 540 13.27 12.12 -7.37
N ALA A 541 12.20 12.63 -7.99
CA ALA A 541 11.54 11.99 -9.13
C ALA A 541 12.06 12.47 -10.50
N LEU A 542 13.00 13.43 -10.54
CA LEU A 542 13.57 13.93 -11.79
C LEU A 542 14.63 12.95 -12.32
N VAL A 543 14.65 12.74 -13.63
CA VAL A 543 15.67 11.92 -14.28
C VAL A 543 16.98 12.70 -14.35
N ASP A 544 18.04 12.15 -13.72
CA ASP A 544 19.37 12.77 -13.68
C ASP A 544 19.99 12.82 -15.09
N PRO A 545 20.36 14.00 -15.62
CA PRO A 545 21.08 14.10 -16.90
C PRO A 545 22.45 13.40 -16.92
N ALA A 546 22.98 12.92 -15.80
CA ALA A 546 24.27 12.23 -15.75
C ALA A 546 24.25 10.74 -16.15
N VAL A 547 23.07 10.15 -16.40
CA VAL A 547 22.94 8.74 -16.82
C VAL A 547 22.07 8.66 -18.08
N SER A 548 22.68 8.86 -19.23
CA SER A 548 22.13 8.52 -20.55
C SER A 548 23.18 7.83 -21.39
#